data_AF-A0A5N4CTP5-F1
#
_entry.id   AF-A0A5N4CTP5-F1
#
_cell.length_a   1.000
_cell.length_b   1.000
_cell.length_c   1.000
_cell.angle_alpha   90.00
_cell.angle_beta   90.00
_cell.angle_gamma   90.00
#
_symmetry.space_group_name_H-M   'P 1'
#
loop_
_entity.id
_entity.type
_entity.pdbx_description
1 polymer ?
#
loop_
_entity_poly.entity_id
_entity_poly.type
_entity_poly.pdbx_seq_one_letter_code
_entity_poly.pdbx_strand_id
1 'polypeptide(L)'
;MPPVVYHRGEREERRDPYSSHHEQKFQKNHRQSERLAKVQENTIASLRNAASHGAAFVEFDVHLSKDFVPVVYHDLTCCLTMKKKFDADPVELFEIPVKELTFDQLQLLKDGMWDGNLSSYFDMNLFLDIILKIVLENSGKRRIVFSSFDADICTMVRQKQNKYPILFLTQGKSDIYPELMDLRSRTTPIAMSFAQFENLLGINAHTEDLLRNPSYVQEAKAKGLVIFCWGDDTNDPENRKKLKEFGVNGLIYDRIYDWMPEQPNIFQVEQLERLKQELPELKSCLCPTVSRFVPSSLCGEPDIHVDANGINSVQSA
;
A
#
# COMPACT_ATOMS: atom_id res chain seq x y z
N MET A 1 0.32 -15.56 -15.54
CA MET A 1 0.91 -15.49 -14.19
C MET A 1 -0.16 -15.02 -13.23
N PRO A 2 -0.22 -15.52 -11.98
CA PRO A 2 -1.10 -14.95 -10.98
C PRO A 2 -0.73 -13.47 -10.75
N PRO A 3 -1.70 -12.59 -10.41
CA PRO A 3 -1.41 -11.19 -10.15
C PRO A 3 -0.48 -11.06 -8.94
N VAL A 4 0.37 -10.06 -9.02
CA VAL A 4 1.26 -9.71 -7.92
C VAL A 4 0.41 -9.09 -6.81
N VAL A 5 0.53 -9.60 -5.60
CA VAL A 5 -0.19 -9.11 -4.42
C VAL A 5 0.58 -7.94 -3.81
N TYR A 6 -0.09 -6.80 -3.75
CA TYR A 6 0.34 -5.60 -3.04
C TYR A 6 -0.54 -5.46 -1.80
N HIS A 7 0.09 -5.14 -0.68
CA HIS A 7 -0.62 -4.78 0.53
C HIS A 7 -0.53 -3.27 0.75
N ARG A 8 -1.69 -2.62 0.75
CA ARG A 8 -1.85 -1.28 1.30
C ARG A 8 -1.94 -1.42 2.82
N GLY A 9 -1.28 -0.54 3.56
CA GLY A 9 -1.43 -0.53 5.01
C GLY A 9 -2.91 -0.40 5.40
N GLU A 10 -3.30 -0.95 6.55
CA GLU A 10 -4.70 -1.03 6.98
C GLU A 10 -5.41 0.31 7.24
N ARG A 11 -6.46 0.62 6.47
CA ARG A 11 -7.37 1.73 6.73
C ARG A 11 -8.38 1.34 7.82
N GLU A 12 -8.55 2.18 8.84
CA GLU A 12 -9.69 2.07 9.76
C GLU A 12 -10.94 2.56 9.00
N GLU A 13 -11.97 1.71 8.84
CA GLU A 13 -13.24 2.13 8.23
C GLU A 13 -13.83 3.29 9.06
N ARG A 14 -13.77 4.51 8.53
CA ARG A 14 -14.44 5.68 9.12
C ARG A 14 -15.63 6.10 8.25
N ARG A 15 -16.71 6.46 8.93
CA ARG A 15 -17.92 7.05 8.34
C ARG A 15 -17.55 8.26 7.50
N ASP A 16 -17.92 8.20 6.23
CA ASP A 16 -17.81 9.31 5.29
C ASP A 16 -18.64 10.53 5.79
N PRO A 17 -18.03 11.70 6.04
CA PRO A 17 -18.75 12.90 6.43
C PRO A 17 -19.71 13.43 5.35
N TYR A 18 -19.62 12.96 4.10
CA TYR A 18 -20.58 13.29 3.04
C TYR A 18 -21.88 12.45 3.08
N SER A 19 -22.01 11.52 4.04
CA SER A 19 -23.23 10.69 4.22
C SER A 19 -24.42 11.42 4.84
N SER A 20 -24.39 12.75 4.99
CA SER A 20 -25.47 13.49 5.67
C SER A 20 -26.82 13.49 4.93
N HIS A 21 -26.92 12.90 3.74
CA HIS A 21 -28.14 12.90 2.93
C HIS A 21 -28.61 11.54 2.40
N HIS A 22 -28.47 10.43 3.13
CA HIS A 22 -29.26 9.21 2.81
C HIS A 22 -29.53 8.29 4.02
N GLU A 23 -30.21 8.84 5.04
CA GLU A 23 -30.64 8.10 6.25
C GLU A 23 -31.73 7.03 6.03
N GLN A 24 -32.17 6.73 4.80
CA GLN A 24 -33.30 5.80 4.57
C GLN A 24 -33.05 4.63 3.59
N LYS A 25 -31.80 4.35 3.17
CA LYS A 25 -31.51 3.15 2.35
C LYS A 25 -30.42 2.21 2.86
N PHE A 26 -29.80 2.49 4.00
CA PHE A 26 -28.71 1.67 4.56
C PHE A 26 -29.14 0.50 5.46
N GLN A 27 -30.43 0.18 5.56
CA GLN A 27 -30.90 -1.01 6.27
C GLN A 27 -31.21 -2.17 5.31
N LYS A 28 -30.19 -2.72 4.65
CA LYS A 28 -30.20 -4.11 4.15
C LYS A 28 -28.80 -4.47 3.66
N ASN A 29 -28.05 -5.16 4.53
CA ASN A 29 -26.90 -6.06 4.28
C ASN A 29 -25.77 -5.99 5.33
N HIS A 30 -26.02 -5.50 6.54
CA HIS A 30 -25.10 -5.70 7.67
C HIS A 30 -25.18 -7.15 8.20
N ARG A 31 -24.39 -8.06 7.62
CA ARG A 31 -23.88 -9.29 8.28
C ARG A 31 -22.52 -9.70 7.70
N GLN A 32 -21.54 -8.80 7.71
CA GLN A 32 -20.14 -9.20 7.87
C GLN A 32 -19.61 -8.45 9.09
N SER A 33 -19.02 -9.22 10.01
CA SER A 33 -18.48 -8.76 11.28
C SER A 33 -17.44 -7.66 11.03
N GLU A 34 -17.68 -6.47 11.56
CA GLU A 34 -16.70 -5.39 11.73
C GLU A 34 -15.50 -5.96 12.50
N ARG A 35 -14.43 -6.31 11.78
CA ARG A 35 -13.17 -6.72 12.38
C ARG A 35 -12.20 -5.56 12.20
N LEU A 36 -11.97 -4.85 13.30
CA LEU A 36 -10.92 -3.84 13.39
C LEU A 36 -9.61 -4.43 12.88
N ALA A 37 -8.93 -3.61 12.11
CA ALA A 37 -7.63 -3.91 11.55
C ALA A 37 -6.62 -4.10 12.71
N LYS A 38 -5.77 -5.13 12.63
CA LYS A 38 -4.89 -5.53 13.74
C LYS A 38 -3.64 -4.66 13.87
N VAL A 39 -3.25 -3.95 12.82
CA VAL A 39 -2.00 -3.20 12.69
C VAL A 39 -2.19 -1.94 11.81
N GLN A 40 -1.99 -0.76 12.39
CA GLN A 40 -2.13 0.52 11.71
C GLN A 40 -1.40 0.62 10.34
N GLU A 41 -2.05 1.20 9.34
CA GLU A 41 -1.45 1.52 8.03
C GLU A 41 -0.17 2.34 8.12
N ASN A 42 0.65 2.27 7.08
CA ASN A 42 1.81 3.13 6.92
C ASN A 42 2.81 3.05 8.11
N THR A 43 2.82 1.92 8.83
CA THR A 43 3.77 1.62 9.91
C THR A 43 4.75 0.53 9.49
N ILE A 44 5.97 0.55 10.05
CA ILE A 44 6.96 -0.52 9.83
C ILE A 44 6.37 -1.89 10.22
N ALA A 45 5.50 -1.93 11.23
CA ALA A 45 4.83 -3.15 11.67
C ALA A 45 3.89 -3.69 10.59
N SER A 46 3.03 -2.87 9.98
CA SER A 46 2.12 -3.33 8.92
C SER A 46 2.88 -3.77 7.67
N LEU A 47 3.93 -3.05 7.27
CA LEU A 47 4.76 -3.45 6.11
C LEU A 47 5.50 -4.78 6.35
N ARG A 48 6.05 -4.99 7.54
CA ARG A 48 6.70 -6.27 7.90
C ARG A 48 5.71 -7.41 7.95
N ASN A 49 4.53 -7.16 8.50
CA ASN A 49 3.45 -8.14 8.58
C ASN A 49 2.98 -8.55 7.18
N ALA A 50 2.82 -7.62 6.25
CA ALA A 50 2.48 -7.92 4.87
C ALA A 50 3.52 -8.83 4.20
N ALA A 51 4.80 -8.49 4.35
CA ALA A 51 5.90 -9.26 3.79
C ALA A 51 5.98 -10.68 4.37
N SER A 52 5.74 -10.86 5.68
CA SER A 52 5.73 -12.18 6.32
C SER A 52 4.56 -13.04 5.86
N HIS A 53 3.49 -12.45 5.34
CA HIS A 53 2.33 -13.15 4.77
C HIS A 53 2.40 -13.29 3.24
N GLY A 54 3.58 -13.11 2.65
CA GLY A 54 3.83 -13.41 1.23
C GLY A 54 3.45 -12.30 0.25
N ALA A 55 3.19 -11.07 0.72
CA ALA A 55 3.03 -9.92 -0.17
C ALA A 55 4.32 -9.70 -0.97
N ALA A 56 4.20 -9.57 -2.30
CA ALA A 56 5.32 -9.35 -3.21
C ALA A 56 5.78 -7.89 -3.24
N PHE A 57 4.85 -7.00 -2.91
CA PHE A 57 5.08 -5.57 -2.75
C PHE A 57 4.26 -5.06 -1.57
N VAL A 58 4.73 -3.96 -1.01
CA VAL A 58 3.98 -3.16 -0.04
C VAL A 58 3.79 -1.77 -0.64
N GLU A 59 2.64 -1.19 -0.38
CA GLU A 59 2.22 0.13 -0.86
C GLU A 59 2.11 1.06 0.35
N PHE A 60 2.55 2.31 0.17
CA PHE A 60 2.51 3.35 1.18
C PHE A 60 2.59 4.73 0.51
N ASP A 61 1.92 5.70 1.11
CA ASP A 61 1.83 7.08 0.62
C ASP A 61 2.94 7.95 1.21
N VAL A 62 3.39 8.94 0.44
CA VAL A 62 4.48 9.84 0.85
C VAL A 62 4.08 11.30 0.70
N HIS A 63 4.37 12.09 1.73
CA HIS A 63 4.25 13.53 1.76
C HIS A 63 5.56 14.18 2.21
N LEU A 64 5.61 15.52 2.17
CA LEU A 64 6.66 16.30 2.82
C LEU A 64 6.06 17.10 3.98
N SER A 65 6.79 17.14 5.10
CA SER A 65 6.56 18.10 6.17
C SER A 65 6.95 19.52 5.72
N LYS A 66 6.61 20.53 6.55
CA LYS A 66 6.96 21.94 6.32
C LYS A 66 8.46 22.19 6.16
N ASP A 67 9.27 21.42 6.87
CA ASP A 67 10.73 21.44 6.84
C ASP A 67 11.32 20.43 5.86
N PHE A 68 10.52 20.00 4.87
CA PHE A 68 10.94 19.19 3.73
C PHE A 68 11.45 17.78 4.08
N VAL A 69 10.99 17.23 5.20
CA VAL A 69 11.27 15.84 5.58
C VAL A 69 10.19 14.94 4.98
N PRO A 70 10.54 13.86 4.27
CA PRO A 70 9.54 12.90 3.81
C PRO A 70 8.86 12.18 4.97
N VAL A 71 7.54 12.07 4.87
CA VAL A 71 6.68 11.42 5.84
C VAL A 71 5.86 10.37 5.12
N VAL A 72 5.77 9.17 5.69
CA VAL A 72 4.89 8.11 5.21
C VAL A 72 3.53 8.27 5.88
N TYR A 73 2.54 8.71 5.11
CA TYR A 73 1.22 9.05 5.62
C TYR A 73 0.23 9.22 4.46
N HIS A 74 -1.00 8.76 4.63
CA HIS A 74 -1.99 8.74 3.55
C HIS A 74 -2.67 10.10 3.38
N ASP A 75 -3.26 10.65 4.45
CA ASP A 75 -4.12 11.84 4.34
C ASP A 75 -3.32 13.13 4.08
N LEU A 76 -3.97 14.15 3.52
CA LEU A 76 -3.33 15.44 3.25
C LEU A 76 -3.25 16.34 4.49
N THR A 77 -4.13 16.10 5.46
CA THR A 77 -4.29 16.91 6.66
C THR A 77 -4.26 16.05 7.91
N CYS A 78 -4.06 16.74 9.02
CA CYS A 78 -4.00 16.23 10.37
C CYS A 78 -5.05 16.96 11.22
N CYS A 79 -5.96 16.26 11.90
CA CYS A 79 -6.85 16.94 12.86
C CYS A 79 -6.20 17.08 14.24
N LEU A 80 -6.27 18.30 14.78
CA LEU A 80 -5.85 18.64 16.12
C LEU A 80 -7.07 18.88 17.00
N THR A 81 -7.04 18.23 18.16
CA THR A 81 -7.94 18.51 19.27
C THR A 81 -7.27 19.49 20.22
N MET A 82 -7.82 20.70 20.33
CA MET A 82 -7.39 21.67 21.34
C MET A 82 -8.23 21.52 22.61
N LYS A 83 -7.63 21.09 23.73
CA LYS A 83 -8.30 21.16 25.04
C LYS A 83 -8.40 22.62 25.47
N LYS A 84 -9.60 23.21 25.42
CA LYS A 84 -9.87 24.53 26.02
C LYS A 84 -9.74 24.42 27.55
N LYS A 85 -9.24 25.46 28.21
CA LYS A 85 -9.00 25.52 29.67
C LYS A 85 -10.26 25.38 30.54
N PHE A 86 -11.46 25.35 29.94
CA PHE A 86 -12.73 25.24 30.64
C PHE A 86 -13.51 24.03 30.08
N ASP A 87 -13.84 23.09 30.97
CA ASP A 87 -14.39 21.75 30.68
C ASP A 87 -15.83 21.73 30.09
N ALA A 88 -16.40 22.87 29.73
CA ALA A 88 -17.81 22.97 29.34
C ALA A 88 -18.06 23.17 27.84
N ASP A 89 -17.02 23.47 27.05
CA ASP A 89 -17.19 23.69 25.61
C ASP A 89 -16.90 22.42 24.80
N PRO A 90 -17.64 22.16 23.70
CA PRO A 90 -17.35 21.06 22.81
C PRO A 90 -15.93 21.17 22.26
N VAL A 91 -15.25 20.02 22.22
CA VAL A 91 -13.90 19.88 21.67
C VAL A 91 -13.92 20.31 20.20
N GLU A 92 -13.16 21.35 19.88
CA GLU A 92 -13.05 21.87 18.53
C GLU A 92 -11.89 21.15 17.82
N LEU A 93 -12.23 20.46 16.73
CA LEU A 93 -11.29 19.77 15.85
C LEU A 93 -10.85 20.73 14.74
N PHE A 94 -9.54 20.89 14.57
CA PHE A 94 -8.96 21.71 13.51
C PHE A 94 -8.15 20.84 12.55
N GLU A 95 -8.47 20.87 11.26
CA GLU A 95 -7.64 20.24 10.22
C GLU A 95 -6.48 21.14 9.83
N ILE A 96 -5.26 20.58 9.85
CA ILE A 96 -4.04 21.25 9.46
C ILE A 96 -3.32 20.42 8.40
N PRO A 97 -2.97 20.97 7.22
CA PRO A 97 -2.21 20.24 6.21
C PRO A 97 -0.88 19.71 6.76
N VAL A 98 -0.53 18.46 6.42
CA VAL A 98 0.74 17.83 6.83
C VAL A 98 1.94 18.70 6.47
N LYS A 99 1.89 19.32 5.28
CA LYS A 99 2.92 20.23 4.78
C LYS A 99 3.08 21.54 5.56
N GLU A 100 2.16 21.87 6.47
CA GLU A 100 2.24 23.05 7.33
C GLU A 100 2.85 22.73 8.70
N LEU A 101 3.05 21.44 8.99
CA LEU A 101 3.65 20.96 10.22
C LEU A 101 5.10 20.52 9.96
N THR A 102 6.01 20.92 10.84
CA THR A 102 7.39 20.40 10.84
C THR A 102 7.40 18.93 11.26
N PHE A 103 8.47 18.21 10.93
CA PHE A 103 8.62 16.82 11.33
C PHE A 103 8.53 16.64 12.85
N ASP A 104 9.17 17.52 13.63
CA ASP A 104 9.11 17.48 15.09
C ASP A 104 7.69 17.69 15.62
N GLN A 105 6.92 18.60 15.01
CA GLN A 105 5.51 18.79 15.35
C GLN A 105 4.69 17.53 15.03
N LEU A 106 4.90 16.91 13.86
CA LEU A 106 4.24 15.64 13.50
C LEU A 106 4.59 14.50 14.46
N GLN A 107 5.83 14.46 15.00
CA GLN A 107 6.21 13.45 15.99
C GLN A 107 5.53 13.61 17.35
N LEU A 108 5.18 14.84 17.73
CA LEU A 108 4.48 15.14 18.99
C LEU A 108 2.98 14.79 18.94
N LEU A 109 2.48 14.57 17.73
CA LEU A 109 1.07 14.47 17.42
C LEU A 109 0.48 13.06 17.54
N LYS A 110 1.27 12.07 18.00
CA LYS A 110 1.00 10.62 18.01
C LYS A 110 -0.38 10.11 18.50
N ASP A 111 -1.21 10.93 19.13
CA ASP A 111 -2.51 10.54 19.71
C ASP A 111 -3.75 11.14 18.99
N GLY A 112 -3.58 11.87 17.88
CA GLY A 112 -4.69 12.50 17.14
C GLY A 112 -5.46 11.54 16.24
N MET A 113 -6.77 11.76 16.08
CA MET A 113 -7.57 11.20 14.98
C MET A 113 -7.47 12.16 13.81
N TRP A 114 -7.21 11.68 12.60
CA TRP A 114 -6.86 12.52 11.46
C TRP A 114 -7.90 12.40 10.34
N ASP A 115 -8.30 13.50 9.71
CA ASP A 115 -9.25 13.59 8.58
C ASP A 115 -8.66 14.54 7.51
N GLY A 116 -9.13 14.39 6.28
CA GLY A 116 -8.48 14.81 5.04
C GLY A 116 -9.35 15.65 4.11
N ASN A 117 -9.14 16.98 4.00
CA ASN A 117 -9.35 17.70 2.73
C ASN A 117 -8.70 19.10 2.66
N LEU A 118 -7.60 19.27 1.92
CA LEU A 118 -7.23 20.57 1.33
C LEU A 118 -6.20 20.44 0.21
N SER A 119 -6.47 21.06 -0.95
CA SER A 119 -5.46 21.30 -1.98
C SER A 119 -4.67 22.56 -1.62
N SER A 120 -3.35 22.46 -1.58
CA SER A 120 -2.52 23.65 -1.38
C SER A 120 -1.24 23.49 -2.17
N TYR A 121 -1.01 24.45 -3.07
CA TYR A 121 0.14 24.53 -3.96
C TYR A 121 1.44 24.26 -3.19
N PHE A 122 2.07 23.14 -3.51
CA PHE A 122 3.43 22.81 -3.15
C PHE A 122 4.26 22.96 -4.43
N ASP A 123 5.52 23.40 -4.32
CA ASP A 123 6.41 23.37 -5.48
C ASP A 123 6.65 21.91 -5.88
N MET A 124 5.87 21.43 -6.86
CA MET A 124 5.90 20.03 -7.29
C MET A 124 7.30 19.61 -7.76
N ASN A 125 8.10 20.55 -8.27
CA ASN A 125 9.45 20.25 -8.71
C ASN A 125 10.35 19.95 -7.51
N LEU A 126 10.31 20.83 -6.49
CA LEU A 126 11.01 20.63 -5.23
C LEU A 126 10.57 19.34 -4.52
N PHE A 127 9.26 19.05 -4.51
CA PHE A 127 8.71 17.83 -3.91
C PHE A 127 9.36 16.60 -4.53
N LEU A 128 9.28 16.53 -5.86
CA LEU A 128 9.77 15.39 -6.61
C LEU A 128 11.28 15.25 -6.51
N ASP A 129 12.03 16.36 -6.53
CA ASP A 129 13.48 16.30 -6.42
C ASP A 129 13.93 15.70 -5.08
N ILE A 130 13.25 16.06 -3.98
CA ILE A 130 13.55 15.52 -2.65
C ILE A 130 13.22 14.02 -2.60
N ILE A 131 12.01 13.63 -3.03
CA ILE A 131 11.58 12.22 -3.02
C ILE A 131 12.46 11.37 -3.92
N LEU A 132 12.71 11.81 -5.16
CA LEU A 132 13.53 11.08 -6.12
C LEU A 132 14.97 10.95 -5.65
N LYS A 133 15.57 12.02 -5.10
CA LYS A 133 16.91 11.96 -4.52
C LYS A 133 17.00 10.87 -3.46
N ILE A 134 16.09 10.89 -2.49
CA ILE A 134 16.09 9.94 -1.37
C ILE A 134 15.89 8.51 -1.87
N VAL A 135 14.95 8.29 -2.79
CA VAL A 135 14.73 6.96 -3.37
C VAL A 135 15.96 6.49 -4.14
N LEU A 136 16.54 7.32 -5.00
CA LEU A 136 17.69 6.93 -5.82
C LEU A 136 18.94 6.63 -4.98
N GLU A 137 19.16 7.39 -3.90
CA GLU A 137 20.29 7.20 -2.98
C GLU A 137 20.11 5.97 -2.06
N ASN A 138 18.89 5.65 -1.62
CA ASN A 138 18.64 4.65 -0.56
C ASN A 138 18.01 3.33 -1.04
N SER A 139 17.48 3.28 -2.27
CA SER A 139 16.76 2.12 -2.81
C SER A 139 17.61 0.84 -2.92
N GLY A 140 18.91 0.98 -3.16
CA GLY A 140 19.80 -0.15 -3.42
C GLY A 140 19.31 -1.01 -4.59
N LYS A 141 19.07 -2.31 -4.32
CA LYS A 141 18.61 -3.31 -5.31
C LYS A 141 17.09 -3.52 -5.31
N ARG A 142 16.33 -2.75 -4.51
CA ARG A 142 14.87 -2.94 -4.38
C ARG A 142 14.15 -2.59 -5.69
N ARG A 143 13.15 -3.39 -6.04
CA ARG A 143 12.17 -3.06 -7.09
C ARG A 143 11.22 -2.00 -6.53
N ILE A 144 11.07 -0.89 -7.23
CA ILE A 144 10.21 0.22 -6.82
C ILE A 144 9.32 0.59 -8.01
N VAL A 145 8.07 0.89 -7.73
CA VAL A 145 7.09 1.42 -8.70
C VAL A 145 6.56 2.72 -8.09
N PHE A 146 6.56 3.81 -8.85
CA PHE A 146 5.88 5.03 -8.43
C PHE A 146 4.44 5.02 -8.91
N SER A 147 3.54 5.63 -8.15
CA SER A 147 2.16 5.87 -8.59
C SER A 147 1.64 7.20 -8.07
N SER A 148 0.78 7.85 -8.86
CA SER A 148 0.09 9.08 -8.44
C SER A 148 -1.25 9.22 -9.16
N PHE A 149 -2.22 9.87 -8.50
CA PHE A 149 -3.47 10.34 -9.12
C PHE A 149 -3.25 11.62 -9.94
N ASP A 150 -2.13 12.33 -9.68
CA ASP A 150 -1.79 13.58 -10.34
C ASP A 150 -0.98 13.29 -11.62
N ALA A 151 -1.57 13.66 -12.76
CA ALA A 151 -0.96 13.43 -14.07
C ALA A 151 0.28 14.30 -14.30
N ASP A 152 0.37 15.49 -13.69
CA ASP A 152 1.58 16.32 -13.79
C ASP A 152 2.72 15.69 -13.00
N ILE A 153 2.43 15.12 -11.82
CA ILE A 153 3.40 14.33 -11.05
C ILE A 153 3.90 13.13 -11.86
N CYS A 154 3.02 12.34 -12.47
CA CYS A 154 3.43 11.20 -13.30
C CYS A 154 4.33 11.66 -14.47
N THR A 155 3.97 12.75 -15.13
CA THR A 155 4.74 13.33 -16.25
C THR A 155 6.13 13.78 -15.78
N MET A 156 6.20 14.51 -14.67
CA MET A 156 7.47 15.01 -14.13
C MET A 156 8.38 13.88 -13.64
N VAL A 157 7.84 12.86 -12.95
CA VAL A 157 8.63 11.69 -12.55
C VAL A 157 9.15 10.94 -13.78
N ARG A 158 8.36 10.83 -14.84
CA ARG A 158 8.79 10.18 -16.09
C ARG A 158 9.95 10.93 -16.76
N GLN A 159 9.94 12.26 -16.69
CA GLN A 159 10.98 13.10 -17.27
C GLN A 159 12.24 13.19 -16.40
N LYS A 160 12.10 13.17 -15.06
CA LYS A 160 13.22 13.30 -14.12
C LYS A 160 14.00 12.00 -13.91
N GLN A 161 13.41 10.83 -14.17
CA GLN A 161 14.09 9.54 -14.01
C GLN A 161 13.62 8.48 -15.00
N ASN A 162 14.46 7.49 -15.28
CA ASN A 162 14.17 6.37 -16.18
C ASN A 162 14.46 4.98 -15.57
N LYS A 163 14.67 4.90 -14.25
CA LYS A 163 15.03 3.67 -13.53
C LYS A 163 13.80 2.89 -13.04
N TYR A 164 12.81 3.59 -12.52
CA TYR A 164 11.62 3.02 -11.89
C TYR A 164 10.37 3.27 -12.73
N PRO A 165 9.54 2.23 -12.96
CA PRO A 165 8.28 2.37 -13.66
C PRO A 165 7.27 3.20 -12.86
N ILE A 166 6.27 3.71 -13.59
CA ILE A 166 5.21 4.58 -13.06
C ILE A 166 3.85 3.99 -13.44
N LEU A 167 2.94 3.91 -12.47
CA LEU A 167 1.53 3.58 -12.68
C LEU A 167 0.67 4.82 -12.43
N PHE A 168 -0.20 5.16 -13.36
CA PHE A 168 -1.14 6.26 -13.17
C PHE A 168 -2.41 5.79 -12.45
N LEU A 169 -2.73 6.41 -11.31
CA LEU A 169 -3.91 6.07 -10.51
C LEU A 169 -5.15 6.75 -11.10
N THR A 170 -6.24 6.01 -11.18
CA THR A 170 -7.54 6.55 -11.58
C THR A 170 -8.64 5.86 -10.78
N GLN A 171 -9.66 6.62 -10.39
CA GLN A 171 -10.89 6.06 -9.85
C GLN A 171 -11.90 5.64 -10.93
N GLY A 172 -11.65 6.03 -12.19
CA GLY A 172 -12.61 5.84 -13.27
C GLY A 172 -13.95 6.51 -12.99
N LYS A 173 -15.03 5.90 -13.50
CA LYS A 173 -16.38 6.30 -13.09
C LYS A 173 -16.75 5.57 -11.81
N SER A 174 -17.07 6.31 -10.76
CA SER A 174 -17.46 5.79 -9.46
C SER A 174 -18.78 6.41 -9.04
N ASP A 175 -19.63 5.61 -8.40
CA ASP A 175 -20.84 6.12 -7.72
C ASP A 175 -20.54 6.52 -6.27
N ILE A 176 -19.36 6.13 -5.75
CA ILE A 176 -18.90 6.34 -4.37
C ILE A 176 -18.08 7.64 -4.28
N TYR A 177 -17.25 7.91 -5.29
CA TYR A 177 -16.34 9.06 -5.30
C TYR A 177 -16.77 10.14 -6.30
N PRO A 178 -16.60 11.44 -5.96
CA PRO A 178 -16.89 12.53 -6.87
C PRO A 178 -15.95 12.51 -8.08
N GLU A 179 -16.44 12.96 -9.23
CA GLU A 179 -15.65 12.99 -10.47
C GLU A 179 -14.36 13.82 -10.32
N LEU A 180 -13.25 13.27 -10.82
CA LEU A 180 -11.96 13.97 -10.81
C LEU A 180 -11.97 15.15 -11.79
N MET A 181 -11.48 16.29 -11.31
CA MET A 181 -11.41 17.53 -12.10
C MET A 181 -10.43 17.42 -13.26
N ASP A 182 -9.32 16.69 -13.11
CA ASP A 182 -8.38 16.45 -14.20
C ASP A 182 -9.02 15.54 -15.27
N LEU A 183 -9.13 16.07 -16.49
CA LEU A 183 -9.67 15.33 -17.63
C LEU A 183 -8.90 14.04 -17.90
N ARG A 184 -7.58 14.02 -17.64
CA ARG A 184 -6.69 12.90 -17.91
C ARG A 184 -6.98 11.69 -17.02
N SER A 185 -7.53 11.89 -15.83
CA SER A 185 -7.81 10.82 -14.85
C SER A 185 -9.29 10.44 -14.75
N ARG A 186 -10.18 11.18 -15.42
CA ARG A 186 -11.64 11.13 -15.22
C ARG A 186 -12.32 9.81 -15.54
N THR A 187 -11.80 9.06 -16.51
CA THR A 187 -12.33 7.74 -16.86
C THR A 187 -11.17 6.79 -17.12
N THR A 188 -11.39 5.51 -16.88
CA THR A 188 -10.38 4.47 -17.08
C THR A 188 -9.83 4.47 -18.53
N PRO A 189 -10.64 4.59 -19.61
CA PRO A 189 -10.09 4.69 -20.98
C PRO A 189 -9.25 5.95 -21.26
N ILE A 190 -9.61 7.10 -20.69
CA ILE A 190 -8.80 8.32 -20.82
C ILE A 190 -7.48 8.16 -20.07
N ALA A 191 -7.52 7.60 -18.86
CA ALA A 191 -6.32 7.30 -18.07
C ALA A 191 -5.38 6.32 -18.78
N MET A 192 -5.91 5.29 -19.46
CA MET A 192 -5.10 4.41 -20.31
C MET A 192 -4.44 5.19 -21.46
N SER A 193 -5.20 6.07 -22.11
CA SER A 193 -4.68 6.86 -23.24
C SER A 193 -3.58 7.81 -22.80
N PHE A 194 -3.73 8.44 -21.62
CA PHE A 194 -2.69 9.25 -21.00
C PHE A 194 -1.46 8.41 -20.65
N ALA A 195 -1.62 7.27 -19.98
CA ALA A 195 -0.50 6.40 -19.60
C ALA A 195 0.28 5.89 -20.81
N GLN A 196 -0.42 5.57 -21.91
CA GLN A 196 0.20 5.18 -23.18
C GLN A 196 0.97 6.34 -23.80
N PHE A 197 0.39 7.55 -23.80
CA PHE A 197 1.02 8.75 -24.37
C PHE A 197 2.29 9.16 -23.61
N GLU A 198 2.25 9.18 -22.28
CA GLU A 198 3.40 9.50 -21.42
C GLU A 198 4.41 8.33 -21.28
N ASN A 199 4.17 7.21 -21.97
CA ASN A 199 5.02 6.01 -21.92
C ASN A 199 5.27 5.55 -20.45
N LEU A 200 4.18 5.48 -19.69
CA LEU A 200 4.14 4.92 -18.34
C LEU A 200 4.02 3.38 -18.41
N LEU A 201 4.27 2.68 -17.31
CA LEU A 201 4.13 1.22 -17.27
C LEU A 201 2.66 0.80 -17.45
N GLY A 202 1.74 1.59 -16.93
CA GLY A 202 0.35 1.20 -16.87
C GLY A 202 -0.52 2.10 -16.01
N ILE A 203 -1.69 1.58 -15.66
CA ILE A 203 -2.66 2.24 -14.79
C ILE A 203 -2.94 1.40 -13.54
N ASN A 204 -3.38 2.08 -12.48
CA ASN A 204 -3.88 1.47 -11.27
C ASN A 204 -5.31 1.98 -11.02
N ALA A 205 -6.30 1.18 -11.39
CA ALA A 205 -7.69 1.60 -11.45
C ALA A 205 -8.51 1.16 -10.23
N HIS A 206 -9.50 1.96 -9.83
CA HIS A 206 -10.42 1.57 -8.77
C HIS A 206 -11.24 0.34 -9.18
N THR A 207 -11.40 -0.57 -8.24
CA THR A 207 -11.97 -1.89 -8.49
C THR A 207 -13.44 -1.84 -8.89
N GLU A 208 -14.21 -0.89 -8.35
CA GLU A 208 -15.61 -0.67 -8.73
C GLU A 208 -15.79 -0.55 -10.25
N ASP A 209 -14.98 0.29 -10.90
CA ASP A 209 -15.09 0.54 -12.34
C ASP A 209 -14.64 -0.69 -13.16
N LEU A 210 -13.63 -1.43 -12.68
CA LEU A 210 -13.16 -2.65 -13.35
C LEU A 210 -14.15 -3.81 -13.22
N LEU A 211 -14.84 -3.94 -12.07
CA LEU A 211 -15.88 -4.94 -11.89
C LEU A 211 -17.10 -4.63 -12.77
N ARG A 212 -17.43 -3.34 -12.93
CA ARG A 212 -18.49 -2.84 -13.81
C ARG A 212 -18.14 -3.02 -15.29
N ASN A 213 -16.87 -2.83 -15.65
CA ASN A 213 -16.38 -2.83 -17.03
C ASN A 213 -15.17 -3.77 -17.22
N PRO A 214 -15.35 -5.11 -17.20
CA PRO A 214 -14.24 -6.06 -17.32
C PRO A 214 -13.45 -5.95 -18.64
N SER A 215 -14.06 -5.41 -19.68
CA SER A 215 -13.42 -5.19 -21.00
C SER A 215 -12.22 -4.24 -20.90
N TYR A 216 -12.19 -3.33 -19.93
CA TYR A 216 -11.08 -2.40 -19.72
C TYR A 216 -9.75 -3.11 -19.44
N VAL A 217 -9.79 -4.29 -18.81
CA VAL A 217 -8.58 -5.09 -18.57
C VAL A 217 -7.96 -5.57 -19.89
N GLN A 218 -8.79 -5.96 -20.86
CA GLN A 218 -8.32 -6.40 -22.17
C GLN A 218 -7.88 -5.22 -23.04
N GLU A 219 -8.57 -4.09 -22.94
CA GLU A 219 -8.20 -2.86 -23.63
C GLU A 219 -6.82 -2.34 -23.18
N ALA A 220 -6.56 -2.31 -21.87
CA ALA A 220 -5.26 -1.92 -21.31
C ALA A 220 -4.14 -2.81 -21.86
N LYS A 221 -4.34 -4.13 -21.87
CA LYS A 221 -3.38 -5.09 -22.42
C LYS A 221 -3.15 -4.91 -23.91
N ALA A 222 -4.20 -4.66 -24.68
CA ALA A 222 -4.10 -4.39 -26.12
C ALA A 222 -3.30 -3.12 -26.40
N LYS A 223 -3.31 -2.15 -25.47
CA LYS A 223 -2.47 -0.94 -25.50
C LYS A 223 -1.05 -1.15 -24.99
N GLY A 224 -0.69 -2.37 -24.57
CA GLY A 224 0.62 -2.71 -24.00
C GLY A 224 0.81 -2.23 -22.55
N LEU A 225 -0.27 -1.87 -21.86
CA LEU A 225 -0.24 -1.37 -20.49
C LEU A 225 -0.44 -2.49 -19.47
N VAL A 226 0.24 -2.35 -18.34
CA VAL A 226 -0.06 -3.12 -17.12
C VAL A 226 -1.28 -2.51 -16.44
N ILE A 227 -2.15 -3.34 -15.88
CA ILE A 227 -3.31 -2.89 -15.11
C ILE A 227 -3.33 -3.49 -13.71
N PHE A 228 -3.24 -2.61 -12.72
CA PHE A 228 -3.44 -2.93 -11.30
C PHE A 228 -4.81 -2.44 -10.88
N CYS A 229 -5.29 -2.95 -9.74
CA CYS A 229 -6.48 -2.40 -9.12
C CYS A 229 -6.41 -2.35 -7.61
N TRP A 230 -7.13 -1.37 -7.05
CA TRP A 230 -7.20 -1.04 -5.63
C TRP A 230 -8.66 -0.75 -5.23
N GLY A 231 -8.92 -0.66 -3.94
CA GLY A 231 -10.23 -0.31 -3.38
C GLY A 231 -10.85 -1.45 -2.57
N ASP A 232 -11.84 -1.13 -1.75
CA ASP A 232 -12.34 -2.03 -0.70
C ASP A 232 -12.95 -3.33 -1.25
N ASP A 233 -13.49 -3.29 -2.47
CA ASP A 233 -14.01 -4.46 -3.18
C ASP A 233 -12.96 -5.58 -3.36
N THR A 234 -11.67 -5.23 -3.36
CA THR A 234 -10.57 -6.23 -3.44
C THR A 234 -10.38 -7.02 -2.15
N ASN A 235 -10.98 -6.58 -1.04
CA ASN A 235 -10.96 -7.31 0.22
C ASN A 235 -11.88 -8.55 0.19
N ASP A 236 -12.83 -8.61 -0.75
CA ASP A 236 -13.66 -9.80 -1.02
C ASP A 236 -12.90 -10.85 -1.87
N PRO A 237 -12.69 -12.09 -1.38
CA PRO A 237 -12.06 -13.18 -2.14
C PRO A 237 -12.72 -13.48 -3.49
N GLU A 238 -14.04 -13.37 -3.60
CA GLU A 238 -14.77 -13.67 -4.84
C GLU A 238 -14.51 -12.59 -5.89
N ASN A 239 -14.43 -11.33 -5.49
CA ASN A 239 -14.02 -10.24 -6.38
C ASN A 239 -12.57 -10.42 -6.83
N ARG A 240 -11.64 -10.79 -5.92
CA ARG A 240 -10.25 -11.12 -6.31
C ARG A 240 -10.19 -12.25 -7.33
N LYS A 241 -11.03 -13.27 -7.20
CA LYS A 241 -11.12 -14.37 -8.16
C LYS A 241 -11.58 -13.88 -9.54
N LYS A 242 -12.64 -13.07 -9.61
CA LYS A 242 -13.11 -12.46 -10.86
C LYS A 242 -12.03 -11.60 -11.52
N LEU A 243 -11.38 -10.73 -10.75
CA LEU A 243 -10.31 -9.86 -11.25
C LEU A 243 -9.12 -10.65 -11.80
N LYS A 244 -8.76 -11.76 -11.13
CA LYS A 244 -7.77 -12.73 -11.63
C LYS A 244 -8.19 -13.35 -12.97
N GLU A 245 -9.46 -13.72 -13.10
CA GLU A 245 -10.02 -14.28 -14.34
C GLU A 245 -10.07 -13.24 -15.47
N PHE A 246 -10.38 -11.98 -15.19
CA PHE A 246 -10.25 -10.87 -16.14
C PHE A 246 -8.79 -10.65 -16.54
N GLY A 247 -7.87 -11.02 -15.65
CA GLY A 247 -6.43 -11.06 -15.88
C GLY A 247 -5.74 -9.77 -15.51
N VAL A 248 -6.16 -9.09 -14.44
CA VAL A 248 -5.39 -7.98 -13.87
C VAL A 248 -3.96 -8.42 -13.52
N ASN A 249 -3.00 -7.51 -13.61
CA ASN A 249 -1.59 -7.81 -13.36
C ASN A 249 -1.20 -7.67 -11.88
N GLY A 250 -1.91 -6.82 -11.15
CA GLY A 250 -1.67 -6.55 -9.72
C GLY A 250 -2.96 -6.33 -8.98
N LEU A 251 -3.02 -6.84 -7.76
CA LEU A 251 -4.13 -6.65 -6.82
C LEU A 251 -3.58 -5.96 -5.58
N ILE A 252 -4.12 -4.79 -5.23
CA ILE A 252 -3.82 -4.06 -4.01
C ILE A 252 -5.00 -4.24 -3.07
N TYR A 253 -4.79 -4.92 -1.93
CA TYR A 253 -5.85 -5.16 -0.96
C TYR A 253 -5.31 -5.28 0.47
N ASP A 254 -6.21 -5.08 1.42
CA ASP A 254 -5.92 -5.09 2.84
C ASP A 254 -6.14 -6.49 3.42
N ARG A 255 -5.84 -6.67 4.71
CA ARG A 255 -6.17 -7.90 5.45
C ARG A 255 -5.69 -9.20 4.76
N ILE A 256 -4.45 -9.19 4.24
CA ILE A 256 -3.86 -10.37 3.57
C ILE A 256 -3.89 -11.63 4.47
N TYR A 257 -3.80 -11.45 5.78
CA TYR A 257 -3.82 -12.51 6.80
C TYR A 257 -5.19 -13.17 7.01
N ASP A 258 -6.30 -12.50 6.69
CA ASP A 258 -7.64 -13.07 6.94
C ASP A 258 -7.93 -14.24 5.98
N TRP A 259 -7.24 -14.28 4.85
CA TRP A 259 -7.52 -15.21 3.76
C TRP A 259 -6.31 -16.06 3.34
N MET A 260 -5.10 -15.71 3.80
CA MET A 260 -3.87 -16.44 3.49
C MET A 260 -3.15 -16.83 4.78
N PRO A 261 -3.46 -18.01 5.37
CA PRO A 261 -2.61 -18.55 6.44
C PRO A 261 -1.22 -18.86 5.89
N GLU A 262 -0.19 -18.39 6.61
CA GLU A 262 1.26 -18.66 6.44
C GLU A 262 1.71 -19.06 5.02
N GLN A 263 1.79 -18.08 4.12
CA GLN A 263 2.54 -18.22 2.87
C GLN A 263 4.03 -17.92 3.13
N PRO A 264 4.97 -18.67 2.54
CA PRO A 264 6.38 -18.38 2.69
C PRO A 264 6.67 -17.00 2.12
N ASN A 265 7.45 -16.21 2.87
CA ASN A 265 7.86 -14.88 2.47
C ASN A 265 8.55 -14.95 1.09
N ILE A 266 7.94 -14.31 0.09
CA ILE A 266 8.40 -14.36 -1.31
C ILE A 266 9.83 -13.85 -1.48
N PHE A 267 10.28 -12.91 -0.64
CA PHE A 267 11.67 -12.44 -0.65
C PHE A 267 12.65 -13.53 -0.20
N GLN A 268 12.25 -14.34 0.78
CA GLN A 268 13.05 -15.50 1.22
C GLN A 268 13.06 -16.60 0.14
N VAL A 269 11.92 -16.83 -0.51
CA VAL A 269 11.82 -17.80 -1.61
C VAL A 269 12.72 -17.37 -2.78
N GLU A 270 12.64 -16.10 -3.22
CA GLU A 270 13.49 -15.56 -4.28
C GLU A 270 14.99 -15.60 -3.91
N GLN A 271 15.34 -15.39 -2.64
CA GLN A 271 16.73 -15.48 -2.18
C GLN A 271 17.22 -16.93 -2.19
N LEU A 272 16.40 -17.88 -1.73
CA LEU A 272 16.71 -19.30 -1.77
C LEU A 272 16.85 -19.82 -3.21
N GLU A 273 15.99 -19.37 -4.13
CA GLU A 273 16.09 -19.72 -5.55
C GLU A 273 17.37 -19.19 -6.19
N ARG A 274 17.76 -17.93 -5.89
CA ARG A 274 19.05 -17.39 -6.32
C ARG A 274 20.22 -18.21 -5.78
N LEU A 275 20.20 -18.54 -4.49
CA LEU A 275 21.23 -19.39 -3.88
C LEU A 275 21.29 -20.78 -4.52
N LYS A 276 20.13 -21.39 -4.86
CA LYS A 276 20.07 -22.67 -5.58
C LYS A 276 20.63 -22.61 -7.01
N GLN A 277 20.59 -21.44 -7.64
CA GLN A 277 21.19 -21.21 -8.96
C GLN A 277 22.71 -21.00 -8.85
N GLU A 278 23.18 -20.31 -7.82
CA GLU A 278 24.60 -20.02 -7.58
C GLU A 278 25.37 -21.20 -6.96
N LEU A 279 24.70 -22.07 -6.20
CA LEU A 279 25.27 -23.25 -5.54
C LEU A 279 24.57 -24.54 -6.03
N PRO A 280 25.16 -25.28 -6.99
CA PRO A 280 24.58 -26.51 -7.53
C PRO A 280 24.34 -27.61 -6.48
N GLU A 281 25.07 -27.58 -5.37
CA GLU A 281 24.99 -28.56 -4.27
C GLU A 281 23.68 -28.45 -3.46
N LEU A 282 22.98 -27.31 -3.52
CA LEU A 282 21.66 -27.15 -2.88
C LEU A 282 20.51 -27.80 -3.68
N LYS A 283 20.78 -28.28 -4.90
CA LYS A 283 19.77 -28.96 -5.74
C LYS A 283 19.37 -30.34 -5.21
N SER A 284 20.19 -30.96 -4.35
CA SER A 284 19.90 -32.27 -3.74
C SER A 284 19.09 -32.18 -2.45
N CYS A 285 18.89 -30.98 -1.89
CA CYS A 285 18.03 -30.81 -0.72
C CYS A 285 16.56 -30.76 -1.15
N LEU A 286 15.91 -31.92 -1.09
CA LEU A 286 14.44 -32.03 -1.12
C LEU A 286 13.88 -31.23 0.06
N CYS A 287 13.44 -29.99 -0.19
CA CYS A 287 12.53 -29.33 0.73
C CYS A 287 11.26 -30.21 0.84
N PRO A 288 10.72 -30.50 2.03
CA PRO A 288 9.49 -31.23 2.13
C PRO A 288 8.40 -30.47 1.38
N THR A 289 7.80 -31.10 0.39
CA THR A 289 6.55 -30.61 -0.21
C THR A 289 5.57 -30.40 0.94
N VAL A 290 5.02 -29.20 1.07
CA VAL A 290 4.10 -28.80 2.15
C VAL A 290 2.75 -29.51 2.00
N SER A 291 2.75 -30.79 2.31
CA SER A 291 1.59 -31.68 2.38
C SER A 291 1.93 -32.71 3.44
N ARG A 292 1.30 -32.56 4.62
CA ARG A 292 1.48 -33.34 5.85
C ARG A 292 2.60 -32.89 6.78
N PHE A 293 2.27 -31.93 7.64
CA PHE A 293 2.71 -32.03 9.04
C PHE A 293 1.57 -32.69 9.84
N VAL A 294 1.74 -33.97 10.13
CA VAL A 294 1.10 -34.61 11.29
C VAL A 294 2.16 -34.60 12.39
N PRO A 295 1.84 -34.18 13.63
CA PRO A 295 2.83 -34.16 14.70
C PRO A 295 3.08 -35.59 15.17
N SER A 296 4.21 -36.17 14.77
CA SER A 296 4.73 -37.38 15.41
C SER A 296 5.64 -36.98 16.55
N SER A 297 5.09 -37.08 17.75
CA SER A 297 5.82 -37.33 19.00
C SER A 297 6.82 -38.48 18.85
N LEU A 298 7.89 -38.42 19.65
CA LEU A 298 8.93 -39.43 19.91
C LEU A 298 10.16 -39.36 19.01
N CYS A 299 11.19 -38.66 19.50
CA CYS A 299 12.55 -39.21 19.65
C CYS A 299 13.28 -38.34 20.69
N GLY A 300 13.88 -38.99 21.68
CA GLY A 300 14.36 -38.38 22.91
C GLY A 300 15.60 -37.50 22.74
N GLU A 301 15.68 -36.49 23.59
CA GLU A 301 16.88 -35.69 23.84
C GLU A 301 17.99 -36.53 24.49
N PRO A 302 19.24 -36.07 24.37
CA PRO A 302 20.10 -36.00 25.55
C PRO A 302 20.46 -34.55 25.88
N ASP A 303 20.35 -34.25 27.17
CA ASP A 303 20.63 -33.00 27.85
C ASP A 303 21.94 -32.31 27.44
N ILE A 304 21.85 -31.04 27.04
CA ILE A 304 22.97 -30.09 27.18
C ILE A 304 22.43 -28.77 27.76
N HIS A 305 22.65 -28.60 29.05
CA HIS A 305 22.47 -27.36 29.80
C HIS A 305 23.52 -26.34 29.35
N VAL A 306 23.12 -25.16 28.86
CA VAL A 306 23.98 -23.97 28.84
C VAL A 306 23.14 -22.74 29.16
N ASP A 307 23.48 -22.11 30.30
CA ASP A 307 22.77 -20.99 30.90
C ASP A 307 22.84 -19.70 30.07
N ALA A 308 21.71 -18.98 30.05
CA ALA A 308 21.61 -17.61 29.60
C ALA A 308 22.21 -16.68 30.66
N ASN A 309 23.36 -16.06 30.37
CA ASN A 309 23.77 -14.70 30.76
C ASN A 309 25.25 -14.49 30.42
N GLY A 310 25.56 -13.50 29.57
CA GLY A 310 26.95 -13.18 29.29
C GLY A 310 27.15 -12.16 28.18
N ILE A 311 26.84 -10.90 28.48
CA ILE A 311 27.44 -9.75 27.81
C ILE A 311 28.96 -9.94 27.88
N ASN A 312 29.65 -9.92 26.75
CA ASN A 312 31.04 -9.49 26.74
C ASN A 312 31.39 -8.76 25.43
N SER A 313 31.68 -7.49 25.65
CA SER A 313 32.46 -6.56 24.85
C SER A 313 33.72 -7.21 24.27
N VAL A 314 33.98 -6.93 22.99
CA VAL A 314 35.32 -7.07 22.42
C VAL A 314 35.82 -5.67 22.10
N GLN A 315 36.74 -5.18 22.92
CA GLN A 315 37.66 -4.08 22.59
C GLN A 315 38.97 -4.67 22.07
N SER A 316 39.54 -3.93 21.12
CA SER A 316 40.85 -4.03 20.49
C SER A 316 42.04 -4.36 21.41
N ALA A 317 42.91 -5.26 20.94
CA ALA A 317 44.31 -5.00 20.54
C ALA A 317 44.91 -6.27 19.93
#